data_AF-A0A9X0CP60-F1
#
_entry.id   AF-A0A9X0CP60-F1
#
_cell.length_a   1.000
_cell.length_b   1.000
_cell.length_c   1.000
_cell.angle_alpha   90.00
_cell.angle_beta   90.00
_cell.angle_gamma   90.00
#
_symmetry.space_group_name_H-M   'P 1'
#
loop_
_entity.id
_entity.type
_entity.pdbx_description
1 polymer ?
#
loop_
_entity_poly.entity_id
_entity_poly.type
_entity_poly.pdbx_seq_one_letter_code
_entity_poly.pdbx_strand_id
1 'polypeptide(L)'
;MTTKGYRKITGAEDEEENTSHPLNTANCFSMLTFWWMNSVFRTGSERPLEKSDFLPIHEKDRTRDLTEHLQTQWNNDVDRSNKELGTKPRLWKTLLSTISLKEMSFLWSILTIDSAGRVFQPLLLGYLIHVLTFEPEKRLLACSMSLLLALSGLLTSCSHYVSYQCELLGMRLSSAIKGIIYLKNGHPSLSLDLSQWDKGVDALLLFLVVKQGAFSNHLTEGMDVIYAIQAIEKL
;
A
#
# COMPACT_ATOMS: atom_id res chain seq x y z
N MET A 1 -21.80 31.53 7.08
CA MET A 1 -22.45 30.20 7.21
C MET A 1 -21.42 29.26 7.80
N THR A 2 -21.69 28.74 8.99
CA THR A 2 -20.73 28.05 9.86
C THR A 2 -20.50 26.60 9.41
N THR A 3 -19.28 26.30 8.96
CA THR A 3 -18.76 24.93 8.77
C THR A 3 -18.68 24.25 10.12
N LYS A 4 -19.69 23.42 10.44
CA LYS A 4 -19.71 22.63 11.66
C LYS A 4 -18.74 21.46 11.48
N GLY A 5 -17.50 21.65 11.95
CA GLY A 5 -16.51 20.59 12.05
C GLY A 5 -17.06 19.39 12.83
N TYR A 6 -16.61 18.20 12.45
CA TYR A 6 -17.04 16.93 13.02
C TYR A 6 -16.94 16.94 14.55
N ARG A 7 -18.02 16.51 15.21
CA ARG A 7 -18.04 16.31 16.66
C ARG A 7 -17.39 14.96 16.96
N LYS A 8 -16.23 14.99 17.61
CA LYS A 8 -15.55 13.82 18.20
C LYS A 8 -16.56 12.98 18.98
N ILE A 9 -16.75 11.72 18.60
CA ILE A 9 -17.46 10.75 19.43
C ILE A 9 -16.46 10.34 20.51
N THR A 10 -16.34 11.15 21.56
CA THR A 10 -15.60 10.75 22.75
C THR A 10 -16.41 9.67 23.45
N GLY A 11 -16.00 8.43 23.25
CA GLY A 11 -16.54 7.28 23.94
C GLY A 11 -15.53 6.14 23.89
N ALA A 12 -14.64 6.11 24.89
CA ALA A 12 -13.79 4.97 25.25
C ALA A 12 -12.52 4.67 24.43
N GLU A 13 -11.99 5.61 23.63
CA GLU A 13 -10.68 5.46 22.96
C GLU A 13 -9.61 6.46 23.45
N ASP A 14 -9.93 7.31 24.43
CA ASP A 14 -9.03 8.36 24.94
C ASP A 14 -8.05 7.89 26.03
N GLU A 15 -7.74 6.58 26.07
CA GLU A 15 -6.55 6.04 26.72
C GLU A 15 -5.61 5.37 25.70
N GLU A 16 -5.54 5.90 24.46
CA GLU A 16 -4.30 5.76 23.67
C GLU A 16 -3.19 6.53 24.42
N GLU A 17 -2.57 5.84 25.37
CA GLU A 17 -1.24 6.19 25.89
C GLU A 17 -0.37 6.57 24.69
N ASN A 18 0.41 7.63 24.86
CA ASN A 18 1.33 8.22 23.89
C ASN A 18 2.49 7.26 23.57
N THR A 19 2.17 6.04 23.14
CA THR A 19 3.08 5.02 22.65
C THR A 19 3.29 5.27 21.17
N SER A 20 4.34 6.02 20.86
CA SER A 20 4.85 6.19 19.51
C SER A 20 4.94 4.84 18.78
N HIS A 21 4.37 4.76 17.57
CA HIS A 21 4.42 3.55 16.75
C HIS A 21 5.86 3.03 16.64
N PRO A 22 6.14 1.73 16.86
CA PRO A 22 7.51 1.21 16.88
C PRO A 22 8.25 1.40 15.54
N LEU A 23 7.53 1.59 14.44
CA LEU A 23 8.07 2.00 13.14
C LEU A 23 8.78 3.37 13.16
N ASN A 24 8.41 4.28 14.05
CA ASN A 24 9.05 5.61 14.16
C ASN A 24 10.44 5.55 14.81
N THR A 25 10.74 4.47 15.55
CA THR A 25 12.01 4.27 16.27
C THR A 25 12.81 3.08 15.71
N ALA A 26 12.25 2.33 14.76
CA ALA A 26 12.88 1.14 14.19
C ALA A 26 14.09 1.50 13.31
N ASN A 27 15.22 0.85 13.57
CA ASN A 27 16.40 0.91 12.70
C ASN A 27 16.12 0.24 11.35
N CYS A 28 16.84 0.59 10.28
CA CYS A 28 16.62 0.05 8.92
C CYS A 28 16.59 -1.49 8.87
N PHE A 29 17.44 -2.15 9.67
CA PHE A 29 17.44 -3.61 9.78
C PHE A 29 16.17 -4.16 10.46
N SER A 30 15.67 -3.50 11.52
CA SER A 30 14.42 -3.87 12.20
C SER A 30 13.21 -3.70 11.27
N MET A 31 13.24 -2.68 10.42
CA MET A 31 12.21 -2.44 9.41
C MET A 31 12.25 -3.50 8.30
N LEU A 32 13.45 -3.90 7.84
CA LEU A 32 13.63 -4.92 6.81
C LEU A 32 13.23 -6.32 7.27
N THR A 33 13.55 -6.69 8.52
CA THR A 33 13.26 -8.02 9.08
C THR A 33 11.93 -8.11 9.82
N PHE A 34 11.11 -7.04 9.78
CA PHE A 34 9.86 -6.94 10.55
C PHE A 34 10.03 -7.21 12.05
N TRP A 35 11.21 -6.92 12.60
CA TRP A 35 11.53 -7.22 14.00
C TRP A 35 10.63 -6.46 14.98
N TRP A 36 10.12 -5.29 14.58
CA TRP A 36 9.15 -4.50 15.35
C TRP A 36 7.84 -5.25 15.64
N MET A 37 7.50 -6.29 14.87
CA MET A 37 6.29 -7.10 15.02
C MET A 37 6.50 -8.33 15.92
N ASN A 38 7.74 -8.57 16.36
CA ASN A 38 8.11 -9.77 17.12
C ASN A 38 7.39 -9.88 18.48
N SER A 39 7.07 -8.76 19.12
CA SER A 39 6.28 -8.76 20.37
C SER A 39 4.88 -9.32 20.15
N VAL A 40 4.21 -8.92 19.07
CA VAL A 40 2.87 -9.39 18.70
C VAL A 40 2.90 -10.88 18.38
N PHE A 41 3.90 -11.34 17.62
CA PHE A 41 4.04 -12.76 17.31
C PHE A 41 4.30 -13.63 18.53
N ARG A 42 5.07 -13.12 19.50
CA ARG A 42 5.30 -13.82 20.76
C ARG A 42 4.02 -13.92 21.58
N THR A 43 3.27 -12.83 21.73
CA THR A 43 1.98 -12.87 22.43
C THR A 43 1.01 -13.84 21.77
N GLY A 44 0.95 -13.84 20.43
CA GLY A 44 0.11 -14.75 19.65
C GLY A 44 0.51 -16.22 19.71
N SER A 45 1.77 -16.54 20.06
CA SER A 45 2.21 -17.93 20.27
C SER A 45 1.87 -18.44 21.67
N GLU A 46 1.84 -17.55 22.65
CA GLU A 46 1.54 -17.86 24.06
C GLU A 46 0.03 -17.90 24.32
N ARG A 47 -0.76 -17.03 23.68
CA ARG A 47 -2.22 -16.97 23.83
C ARG A 47 -2.93 -16.40 22.58
N PRO A 48 -4.25 -16.62 22.43
CA PRO A 48 -5.05 -15.90 21.43
C PRO A 48 -4.92 -14.38 21.59
N LEU A 49 -4.76 -13.68 20.46
CA LEU A 49 -4.62 -12.23 20.42
C LEU A 49 -5.96 -11.54 20.69
N GLU A 50 -5.92 -10.51 21.53
CA GLU A 50 -7.05 -9.62 21.83
C GLU A 50 -6.84 -8.25 21.17
N LYS A 51 -7.91 -7.43 21.09
CA LYS A 51 -7.86 -6.13 20.41
C LYS A 51 -6.80 -5.18 20.99
N SER A 52 -6.56 -5.25 22.30
CA SER A 52 -5.57 -4.43 23.00
C SER A 52 -4.12 -4.82 22.71
N ASP A 53 -3.87 -5.99 22.12
CA ASP A 53 -2.52 -6.48 21.83
C ASP A 53 -1.98 -5.96 20.49
N PHE A 54 -2.85 -5.38 19.67
CA PHE A 54 -2.45 -4.79 18.40
C PHE A 54 -1.80 -3.43 18.63
N LEU A 55 -0.76 -3.16 17.85
CA LEU A 55 -0.09 -1.87 17.84
C LEU A 55 -1.08 -0.79 17.37
N PRO A 56 -1.02 0.42 17.95
CA PRO A 56 -1.88 1.52 17.54
C PRO A 56 -1.66 1.83 16.07
N ILE A 57 -2.72 2.22 15.37
CA ILE A 57 -2.63 2.57 13.95
C ILE A 57 -1.72 3.78 13.80
N HIS A 58 -0.74 3.70 12.89
CA HIS A 58 0.13 4.82 12.57
C HIS A 58 -0.72 6.04 12.16
N GLU A 59 -0.40 7.25 12.65
CA GLU A 59 -1.22 8.45 12.40
C GLU A 59 -1.52 8.67 10.91
N LYS A 60 -0.52 8.47 10.04
CA LYS A 60 -0.66 8.51 8.56
C LYS A 60 -1.65 7.50 7.95
N ASP A 61 -2.00 6.44 8.68
CA ASP A 61 -2.88 5.36 8.22
C ASP A 61 -4.31 5.51 8.74
N ARG A 62 -4.58 6.53 9.56
CA ARG A 62 -5.93 6.81 10.07
C ARG A 62 -6.86 7.16 8.91
N THR A 63 -7.90 6.34 8.74
CA THR A 63 -8.87 6.50 7.63
C THR A 63 -9.52 7.88 7.60
N ARG A 64 -9.76 8.49 8.77
CA ARG A 64 -10.31 9.85 8.87
C ARG A 64 -9.40 10.88 8.19
N ASP A 65 -8.12 10.87 8.54
CA ASP A 65 -7.14 11.83 8.01
C ASP A 65 -6.95 11.63 6.51
N LEU A 66 -6.89 10.37 6.06
CA LEU A 66 -6.84 10.03 4.63
C LEU A 66 -8.08 10.50 3.86
N THR A 67 -9.26 10.34 4.44
CA THR A 67 -10.55 10.73 3.82
C THR A 67 -10.68 12.25 3.74
N GLU A 68 -10.35 12.98 4.82
CA GLU A 68 -10.34 14.45 4.85
C GLU A 68 -9.32 15.04 3.87
N HIS A 69 -8.13 14.44 3.78
CA HIS A 69 -7.11 14.85 2.83
C HIS A 69 -7.58 14.65 1.38
N LEU A 70 -8.10 13.47 1.06
CA LEU A 70 -8.62 13.14 -0.27
C LEU A 70 -9.79 14.07 -0.66
N GLN A 71 -10.70 14.36 0.27
CA GLN A 71 -11.82 15.27 0.04
C GLN A 71 -11.36 16.70 -0.23
N THR A 72 -10.35 17.17 0.50
CA THR A 72 -9.76 18.50 0.27
C THR A 72 -9.10 18.59 -1.10
N GLN A 73 -8.32 17.58 -1.49
CA GLN A 73 -7.70 17.51 -2.82
C GLN A 73 -8.75 17.46 -3.93
N TRP A 74 -9.83 16.70 -3.73
CA TRP A 74 -10.93 16.62 -4.68
C TRP A 74 -11.60 17.98 -4.92
N ASN A 75 -11.91 18.70 -3.84
CA ASN A 75 -12.52 20.03 -3.96
C ASN A 75 -11.61 21.01 -4.71
N ASN A 76 -10.31 20.98 -4.44
CA ASN A 76 -9.32 21.79 -5.16
C ASN A 76 -9.26 21.44 -6.66
N ASP A 77 -9.34 20.14 -6.99
CA ASP A 77 -9.34 19.66 -8.37
C ASP A 77 -10.61 20.08 -9.13
N VAL A 78 -11.77 20.03 -8.47
CA VAL A 78 -13.04 20.52 -9.01
C VAL A 78 -13.00 22.03 -9.22
N ASP A 79 -12.48 22.80 -8.26
CA ASP A 79 -12.35 24.26 -8.38
C ASP A 79 -11.39 24.66 -9.51
N ARG A 80 -10.30 23.91 -9.71
CA ARG A 80 -9.37 24.13 -10.83
C ARG A 80 -10.03 23.79 -12.17
N SER A 81 -10.72 22.66 -12.24
CA SER A 81 -11.47 22.22 -13.42
C SER A 81 -12.55 23.24 -13.83
N ASN A 82 -13.25 23.84 -12.86
CA ASN A 82 -14.24 24.89 -13.12
C ASN A 82 -13.62 26.18 -13.65
N LYS A 83 -12.36 26.48 -13.29
CA LYS A 83 -11.60 27.64 -13.81
C LYS A 83 -10.99 27.38 -15.18
N GLU A 84 -10.55 26.16 -15.44
CA GLU A 84 -9.98 25.72 -16.71
C GLU A 84 -11.08 25.14 -17.60
N LEU A 85 -11.81 26.03 -18.28
CA LEU A 85 -12.96 25.73 -19.16
C LEU A 85 -12.72 24.44 -19.99
N GLY A 86 -13.37 23.33 -19.59
CA GLY A 86 -13.47 22.11 -20.41
C GLY A 86 -12.71 20.87 -19.94
N THR A 87 -12.02 20.85 -18.80
CA THR A 87 -11.40 19.61 -18.29
C THR A 87 -12.26 18.94 -17.22
N LYS A 88 -12.80 17.74 -17.47
CA LYS A 88 -13.53 16.95 -16.45
C LYS A 88 -12.55 16.50 -15.35
N PRO A 89 -12.85 16.69 -14.05
CA PRO A 89 -12.00 16.16 -12.98
C PRO A 89 -11.95 14.63 -13.06
N ARG A 90 -10.82 14.05 -12.64
CA ARG A 90 -10.60 12.58 -12.69
C ARG A 90 -10.23 12.09 -11.31
N LEU A 91 -11.11 11.31 -10.69
CA LEU A 91 -10.96 10.83 -9.32
C LEU A 91 -9.65 10.08 -9.09
N TRP A 92 -9.23 9.25 -10.05
CA TRP A 92 -7.97 8.52 -9.97
C TRP A 92 -6.75 9.44 -9.90
N LYS A 93 -6.78 10.62 -10.55
CA LYS A 93 -5.68 11.58 -10.53
C LYS A 93 -5.57 12.25 -9.16
N THR A 94 -6.70 12.62 -8.57
CA THR A 94 -6.76 13.15 -7.21
C THR A 94 -6.30 12.12 -6.19
N LEU A 95 -6.71 10.86 -6.37
CA LEU A 95 -6.32 9.75 -5.51
C LEU A 95 -4.80 9.52 -5.55
N LEU A 96 -4.20 9.54 -6.74
CA LEU A 96 -2.74 9.45 -6.89
C LEU A 96 -2.02 10.70 -6.37
N SER A 97 -2.63 11.88 -6.47
CA SER A 97 -2.07 13.13 -5.92
C SER A 97 -2.15 13.19 -4.39
N THR A 98 -3.03 12.41 -3.78
CA THR A 98 -3.14 12.25 -2.31
C THR A 98 -1.95 11.45 -1.78
N ILE A 99 -1.37 10.59 -2.61
CA ILE A 99 -0.08 9.94 -2.33
C ILE A 99 1.05 10.89 -2.73
N SER A 100 2.12 10.94 -1.93
CA SER A 100 3.30 11.71 -2.32
C SER A 100 3.90 11.18 -3.61
N LEU A 101 4.01 12.01 -4.65
CA LEU A 101 4.68 11.65 -5.91
C LEU A 101 6.11 11.13 -5.70
N LYS A 102 6.77 11.60 -4.63
CA LYS A 102 8.09 11.13 -4.21
C LYS A 102 8.06 9.67 -3.76
N GLU A 103 7.06 9.27 -2.98
CA GLU A 103 6.88 7.90 -2.51
C GLU A 103 6.56 6.96 -3.68
N MET A 104 5.69 7.39 -4.59
CA MET A 104 5.32 6.62 -5.77
C MET A 104 6.52 6.40 -6.71
N SER A 105 7.28 7.44 -7.01
CA SER A 105 8.48 7.35 -7.85
C SER A 105 9.55 6.45 -7.23
N PHE A 106 9.75 6.56 -5.90
CA PHE A 106 10.68 5.71 -5.17
C PHE A 106 10.29 4.22 -5.25
N LEU A 107 9.01 3.89 -5.05
CA LEU A 107 8.53 2.50 -5.16
C LEU A 107 8.67 1.94 -6.57
N TRP A 108 8.33 2.74 -7.59
CA TRP A 108 8.50 2.34 -8.99
C TRP A 108 9.96 2.08 -9.35
N SER A 109 10.88 2.91 -8.86
CA SER A 109 12.31 2.73 -9.07
C SER A 109 12.81 1.40 -8.49
N ILE A 110 12.45 1.10 -7.23
CA ILE A 110 12.88 -0.16 -6.60
C ILE A 110 12.25 -1.38 -7.26
N LEU A 111 10.96 -1.31 -7.61
CA LEU A 111 10.27 -2.40 -8.31
C LEU A 111 10.92 -2.73 -9.66
N THR A 112 11.37 -1.71 -10.38
CA THR A 112 12.06 -1.88 -11.66
C THR A 112 13.41 -2.57 -11.46
N ILE A 113 14.17 -2.17 -10.44
CA ILE A 113 15.46 -2.78 -10.10
C ILE A 113 15.28 -4.25 -9.67
N ASP A 114 14.27 -4.54 -8.83
CA ASP A 114 13.94 -5.90 -8.41
C ASP A 114 13.60 -6.80 -9.61
N SER A 115 12.77 -6.28 -10.52
CA SER A 115 12.35 -6.99 -11.73
C SER A 115 13.55 -7.32 -12.63
N ALA A 116 14.46 -6.36 -12.82
CA ALA A 116 15.70 -6.60 -13.56
C ALA A 116 16.56 -7.69 -12.88
N GLY A 117 16.74 -7.60 -11.55
CA GLY A 117 17.50 -8.57 -10.77
C GLY A 117 16.98 -10.01 -10.93
N ARG A 118 15.66 -10.20 -10.91
CA ARG A 118 15.01 -11.51 -11.11
C ARG A 118 15.29 -12.10 -12.49
N VAL A 119 15.39 -11.28 -13.53
CA VAL A 119 15.74 -11.72 -14.89
C VAL A 119 17.23 -12.07 -15.00
N PHE A 120 18.10 -11.35 -14.29
CA PHE A 120 19.54 -11.63 -14.29
C PHE A 120 19.91 -12.91 -13.51
N GLN A 121 19.16 -13.25 -12.47
CA GLN A 121 19.44 -14.42 -11.63
C GLN A 121 19.56 -15.75 -12.40
N PRO A 122 18.65 -16.16 -13.31
CA PRO A 122 18.79 -17.38 -14.08
C PRO A 122 19.95 -17.34 -15.09
N LEU A 123 20.27 -16.16 -15.64
CA LEU A 123 21.44 -15.98 -16.53
C LEU A 123 22.74 -16.20 -15.77
N LEU A 124 22.83 -15.64 -14.56
CA LEU A 124 23.96 -15.84 -13.65
C LEU A 124 24.14 -17.31 -13.28
N LEU A 125 23.03 -17.99 -12.97
CA LEU A 125 23.04 -19.41 -12.64
C LEU A 125 23.48 -20.27 -13.84
N GLY A 126 22.96 -19.99 -15.04
CA GLY A 126 23.36 -20.70 -16.26
C GLY A 126 24.85 -20.52 -16.57
N TYR A 127 25.35 -19.29 -16.40
CA TYR A 127 26.76 -19.00 -16.59
C TYR A 127 27.65 -19.67 -15.53
N LEU A 128 27.21 -19.71 -14.26
CA LEU A 128 27.90 -20.43 -13.20
C LEU A 128 28.06 -21.92 -13.56
N ILE A 129 26.98 -22.58 -14.00
CA ILE A 129 27.03 -23.99 -14.42
C ILE A 129 28.00 -24.20 -15.59
N HIS A 130 28.02 -23.27 -16.55
CA HIS A 130 28.96 -23.32 -17.67
C HIS A 130 30.43 -23.28 -17.18
N VAL A 131 30.78 -22.34 -16.30
CA VAL A 131 32.15 -22.20 -15.76
C VAL A 131 32.55 -23.44 -14.96
N LEU A 132 31.64 -23.99 -14.15
CA LEU A 132 31.88 -25.23 -13.38
C LEU A 132 32.11 -26.46 -14.27
N THR A 133 31.52 -26.49 -15.48
CA THR A 133 31.58 -27.64 -16.39
C THR A 133 32.77 -27.57 -17.34
N PHE A 134 33.06 -26.39 -17.89
CA PHE A 134 34.03 -26.24 -18.98
C PHE A 134 35.34 -25.55 -18.56
N GLU A 135 35.37 -24.82 -17.45
CA GLU A 135 36.53 -24.01 -17.05
C GLU A 135 36.86 -24.12 -15.54
N PRO A 136 37.20 -25.32 -15.04
CA PRO A 136 37.45 -25.57 -13.61
C PRO A 136 38.68 -24.82 -13.06
N GLU A 137 39.54 -24.32 -13.94
CA GLU A 137 40.70 -23.46 -13.64
C GLU A 137 40.25 -22.12 -13.01
N LYS A 138 39.08 -21.59 -13.40
CA LYS A 138 38.56 -20.28 -12.99
C LYS A 138 37.80 -20.32 -11.66
N ARG A 139 38.36 -20.99 -10.64
CA ARG A 139 37.72 -21.17 -9.33
C ARG A 139 37.31 -19.87 -8.65
N LEU A 140 38.13 -18.82 -8.75
CA LEU A 140 37.84 -17.51 -8.15
C LEU A 140 36.56 -16.89 -8.71
N LEU A 141 36.33 -17.05 -10.01
CA LEU A 141 35.14 -16.55 -10.71
C LEU A 141 33.89 -17.37 -10.35
N ALA A 142 34.02 -18.70 -10.25
CA ALA A 142 32.91 -19.53 -9.77
C ALA A 142 32.52 -19.19 -8.32
N CYS A 143 33.49 -18.94 -7.44
CA CYS A 143 33.25 -18.51 -6.06
C CYS A 143 32.57 -17.14 -6.00
N SER A 144 33.03 -16.15 -6.79
CA SER A 144 32.41 -14.81 -6.79
C SER A 144 30.97 -14.83 -7.29
N MET A 145 30.67 -15.63 -8.31
CA MET A 145 29.32 -15.77 -8.85
C MET A 145 28.40 -16.53 -7.90
N SER A 146 28.92 -17.54 -7.18
CA SER A 146 28.17 -18.25 -6.13
C SER A 146 27.84 -17.33 -4.95
N LEU A 147 28.78 -16.48 -4.53
CA LEU A 147 28.56 -15.45 -3.52
C LEU A 147 27.52 -14.42 -3.98
N LEU A 148 27.58 -14.00 -5.25
CA LEU A 148 26.62 -13.06 -5.82
C LEU A 148 25.19 -13.64 -5.87
N LEU A 149 25.05 -14.92 -6.21
CA LEU A 149 23.76 -15.63 -6.14
C LEU A 149 23.25 -15.81 -4.71
N ALA A 150 24.14 -16.07 -3.75
CA ALA A 150 23.77 -16.09 -2.34
C ALA A 150 23.29 -14.71 -1.86
N LEU A 151 24.00 -13.65 -2.27
CA LEU A 151 23.66 -12.27 -1.94
C LEU A 151 22.35 -11.81 -2.60
N SER A 152 22.03 -12.30 -3.81
CA SER A 152 20.75 -12.00 -4.46
C SER A 152 19.55 -12.55 -3.67
N GLY A 153 19.75 -13.60 -2.86
CA GLY A 153 18.75 -14.05 -1.89
C GLY A 153 18.43 -12.99 -0.81
N LEU A 154 19.42 -12.21 -0.36
CA LEU A 154 19.18 -11.09 0.56
C LEU A 154 18.41 -9.96 -0.11
N LEU A 155 18.62 -9.72 -1.41
CA LEU A 155 17.82 -8.76 -2.18
C LEU A 155 16.33 -9.14 -2.21
N THR A 156 16.00 -10.44 -2.14
CA THR A 156 14.62 -10.92 -2.04
C THR A 156 13.94 -10.43 -0.75
N SER A 157 14.69 -10.29 0.34
CA SER A 157 14.17 -9.70 1.59
C SER A 157 13.78 -8.23 1.41
N CYS A 158 14.53 -7.47 0.60
CA CYS A 158 14.15 -6.11 0.22
C CYS A 158 12.86 -6.09 -0.63
N SER A 159 12.66 -7.07 -1.52
CA SER A 159 11.45 -7.19 -2.32
C SER A 159 10.20 -7.40 -1.46
N HIS A 160 10.31 -8.14 -0.35
CA HIS A 160 9.22 -8.30 0.62
C HIS A 160 8.84 -6.98 1.28
N TYR A 161 9.83 -6.17 1.67
CA TYR A 161 9.58 -4.84 2.23
C TYR A 161 8.86 -3.91 1.23
N VAL A 162 9.27 -3.93 -0.05
CA VAL A 162 8.61 -3.15 -1.11
C VAL A 162 7.17 -3.61 -1.33
N SER A 163 6.94 -4.93 -1.28
CA SER A 163 5.60 -5.51 -1.42
C SER A 163 4.70 -5.07 -0.27
N TYR A 164 5.21 -5.12 0.97
CA TYR A 164 4.51 -4.60 2.15
C TYR A 164 4.13 -3.12 2.01
N GLN A 165 5.06 -2.27 1.55
CA GLN A 165 4.75 -0.85 1.33
C GLN A 165 3.70 -0.64 0.24
N CYS A 166 3.71 -1.47 -0.81
CA CYS A 166 2.70 -1.43 -1.87
C CYS A 166 1.32 -1.81 -1.33
N GLU A 167 1.23 -2.86 -0.52
CA GLU A 167 -0.02 -3.29 0.13
C GLU A 167 -0.55 -2.23 1.09
N LEU A 168 0.33 -1.61 1.88
CA LEU A 168 -0.04 -0.53 2.80
C LEU A 168 -0.63 0.67 2.05
N LEU A 169 -0.02 1.07 0.92
CA LEU A 169 -0.59 2.11 0.07
C LEU A 169 -1.95 1.70 -0.51
N GLY A 170 -2.10 0.44 -0.93
CA GLY A 170 -3.38 -0.10 -1.38
C GLY A 170 -4.47 0.03 -0.30
N MET A 171 -4.17 -0.38 0.93
CA MET A 171 -5.08 -0.26 2.07
C MET A 171 -5.45 1.20 2.37
N ARG A 172 -4.49 2.12 2.35
CA ARG A 172 -4.74 3.56 2.53
C ARG A 172 -5.74 4.07 1.50
N LEU A 173 -5.49 3.79 0.21
CA LEU A 173 -6.36 4.22 -0.88
C LEU A 173 -7.76 3.63 -0.76
N SER A 174 -7.87 2.31 -0.54
CA SER A 174 -9.16 1.65 -0.39
C SER A 174 -9.94 2.19 0.81
N SER A 175 -9.29 2.45 1.94
CA SER A 175 -9.95 3.01 3.12
C SER A 175 -10.46 4.44 2.87
N ALA A 176 -9.67 5.28 2.18
CA ALA A 176 -10.06 6.65 1.84
C ALA A 176 -11.26 6.68 0.89
N ILE A 177 -11.26 5.80 -0.13
CA ILE A 177 -12.39 5.66 -1.06
C ILE A 177 -13.67 5.25 -0.31
N LYS A 178 -13.59 4.21 0.53
CA LYS A 178 -14.73 3.75 1.34
C LYS A 178 -15.26 4.84 2.25
N GLY A 179 -14.35 5.61 2.88
CA GLY A 179 -14.70 6.77 3.70
C GLY A 179 -15.47 7.84 2.93
N ILE A 180 -15.01 8.18 1.71
CA ILE A 180 -15.70 9.15 0.85
C ILE A 180 -17.09 8.65 0.41
N ILE A 181 -17.23 7.37 0.04
CA ILE A 181 -18.53 6.79 -0.33
C ILE A 181 -19.49 6.86 0.87
N TYR A 182 -19.02 6.49 2.06
CA TYR A 182 -19.81 6.57 3.28
C TYR A 182 -20.29 8.01 3.55
N LEU A 183 -19.41 9.00 3.44
CA LEU A 183 -19.76 10.41 3.60
C LEU A 183 -20.75 10.90 2.54
N LYS A 184 -20.61 10.45 1.29
CA LYS A 184 -21.55 10.79 0.21
C LYS A 184 -22.95 10.23 0.50
N ASN A 185 -23.03 8.99 0.96
CA ASN A 185 -24.30 8.34 1.31
C ASN A 185 -24.96 8.98 2.55
N GLY A 186 -24.16 9.43 3.53
CA GLY A 186 -24.65 10.15 4.72
C GLY A 186 -25.00 11.62 4.47
N HIS A 187 -24.38 12.27 3.48
CA HIS A 187 -24.55 13.69 3.17
C HIS A 187 -24.65 13.92 1.64
N PRO A 188 -25.87 13.92 1.07
CA PRO A 188 -26.10 14.01 -0.38
C PRO A 188 -25.57 15.29 -1.05
N SER A 189 -25.33 16.35 -0.27
CA SER A 189 -24.82 17.65 -0.75
C SER A 189 -23.33 17.65 -1.10
N LEU A 190 -22.62 16.53 -0.94
CA LEU A 190 -21.21 16.45 -1.31
C LEU A 190 -21.05 16.43 -2.83
N SER A 191 -20.14 17.26 -3.36
CA SER A 191 -19.84 17.47 -4.79
C SER A 191 -19.22 16.28 -5.52
N LEU A 192 -19.15 15.10 -4.88
CA LEU A 192 -18.63 13.89 -5.50
C LEU A 192 -19.67 13.33 -6.48
N ASP A 193 -19.43 13.53 -7.77
CA ASP A 193 -20.23 12.95 -8.83
C ASP A 193 -19.76 11.52 -9.10
N LEU A 194 -20.60 10.52 -8.78
CA LEU A 194 -20.29 9.10 -8.96
C LEU A 194 -20.10 8.74 -10.45
N SER A 195 -20.58 9.58 -11.38
CA SER A 195 -20.31 9.42 -12.83
C SER A 195 -18.83 9.65 -13.23
N GLN A 196 -18.00 10.08 -12.27
CA GLN A 196 -16.55 10.26 -12.46
C GLN A 196 -15.73 9.06 -11.95
N TRP A 197 -16.40 8.01 -11.46
CA TRP A 197 -15.83 6.67 -11.34
C TRP A 197 -15.54 6.13 -12.74
N ASP A 198 -14.38 6.50 -13.26
CA ASP A 198 -13.90 6.06 -14.56
C ASP A 198 -13.10 4.75 -14.43
N LYS A 199 -12.92 4.04 -15.54
CA LYS A 199 -12.16 2.79 -15.66
C LYS A 199 -10.76 2.85 -15.04
N GLY A 200 -10.20 4.06 -14.88
CA GLY A 200 -8.93 4.29 -14.20
C GLY A 200 -8.94 3.97 -12.70
N VAL A 201 -10.06 4.17 -12.00
CA VAL A 201 -10.21 3.77 -10.59
C VAL A 201 -10.32 2.26 -10.49
N ASP A 202 -11.11 1.63 -11.35
CA ASP A 202 -11.21 0.17 -11.41
C ASP A 202 -9.89 -0.48 -11.79
N ALA A 203 -9.14 0.08 -12.73
CA ALA A 203 -7.81 -0.40 -13.10
C ALA A 203 -6.79 -0.21 -11.97
N LEU A 204 -6.88 0.88 -11.20
CA LEU A 204 -6.04 1.11 -10.02
C LEU A 204 -6.39 0.14 -8.89
N LEU A 205 -7.67 -0.03 -8.60
CA LEU A 205 -8.14 -1.00 -7.63
C LEU A 205 -7.80 -2.42 -8.08
N LEU A 206 -8.00 -2.79 -9.33
CA LEU A 206 -7.56 -4.07 -9.89
C LEU A 206 -6.06 -4.22 -9.80
N PHE A 207 -5.25 -3.21 -10.11
CA PHE A 207 -3.80 -3.34 -9.99
C PHE A 207 -3.36 -3.56 -8.53
N LEU A 208 -3.98 -2.87 -7.58
CA LEU A 208 -3.68 -2.98 -6.15
C LEU A 208 -4.26 -4.27 -5.54
N VAL A 209 -5.47 -4.67 -5.93
CA VAL A 209 -6.19 -5.87 -5.48
C VAL A 209 -5.66 -7.14 -6.15
N VAL A 210 -5.29 -7.12 -7.43
CA VAL A 210 -4.64 -8.27 -8.11
C VAL A 210 -3.25 -8.52 -7.53
N LYS A 211 -2.55 -7.46 -7.06
CA LYS A 211 -1.32 -7.62 -6.27
C LYS A 211 -1.58 -8.21 -4.88
N GLN A 212 -2.65 -7.81 -4.20
CA GLN A 212 -3.08 -8.46 -2.93
C GLN A 212 -3.54 -9.91 -3.14
N GLY A 213 -4.18 -10.22 -4.26
CA GLY A 213 -4.74 -11.53 -4.59
C GLY A 213 -3.70 -12.61 -4.94
N ALA A 214 -2.45 -12.23 -5.21
CA ALA A 214 -1.36 -13.20 -5.38
C ALA A 214 -0.87 -13.82 -4.06
N PHE A 215 -1.34 -13.31 -2.90
CA PHE A 215 -0.94 -13.82 -1.58
C PHE A 215 -2.09 -14.39 -0.73
N SER A 216 -3.36 -14.28 -1.14
CA SER A 216 -4.46 -14.89 -0.38
C SER A 216 -5.49 -15.59 -1.25
N ASN A 217 -5.37 -16.92 -1.36
CA ASN A 217 -6.44 -17.84 -1.77
C ASN A 217 -7.55 -17.97 -0.70
N HIS A 218 -7.63 -17.03 0.24
CA HIS A 218 -8.67 -16.98 1.25
C HIS A 218 -8.96 -15.51 1.54
N LEU A 219 -10.01 -14.94 0.95
CA LEU A 219 -10.79 -13.85 1.55
C LEU A 219 -11.95 -13.51 0.61
N THR A 220 -13.07 -14.14 0.89
CA THR A 220 -14.43 -13.86 0.45
C THR A 220 -14.85 -12.38 0.59
N GLU A 221 -14.07 -11.53 1.27
CA GLU A 221 -14.35 -10.10 1.45
C GLU A 221 -14.01 -9.22 0.23
N GLY A 222 -13.11 -9.66 -0.66
CA GLY A 222 -12.80 -8.94 -1.89
C GLY A 222 -13.98 -8.93 -2.87
N MET A 223 -14.79 -10.00 -2.83
CA MET A 223 -16.03 -10.09 -3.60
C MET A 223 -17.07 -9.10 -3.09
N ASP A 224 -17.22 -8.90 -1.78
CA ASP A 224 -18.20 -7.94 -1.24
C ASP A 224 -17.93 -6.50 -1.67
N VAL A 225 -16.67 -6.11 -1.83
CA VAL A 225 -16.31 -4.78 -2.34
C VAL A 225 -16.62 -4.66 -3.83
N ILE A 226 -16.32 -5.69 -4.64
CA ILE A 226 -16.63 -5.70 -6.07
C ILE A 226 -18.15 -5.74 -6.30
N TYR A 227 -18.89 -6.53 -5.52
CA TYR A 227 -20.36 -6.58 -5.56
C TYR A 227 -20.99 -5.27 -5.08
N ALA A 228 -20.43 -4.63 -4.05
CA ALA A 228 -20.89 -3.31 -3.61
C ALA A 228 -20.64 -2.25 -4.69
N ILE A 229 -19.50 -2.29 -5.38
CA ILE A 229 -19.20 -1.40 -6.51
C ILE A 229 -20.14 -1.67 -7.70
N GLN A 230 -20.37 -2.93 -8.06
CA GLN A 230 -21.32 -3.31 -9.13
C GLN A 230 -22.78 -3.02 -8.79
N ALA A 231 -23.15 -3.07 -7.50
CA ALA A 231 -24.49 -2.70 -7.04
C ALA A 231 -24.71 -1.18 -7.09
N ILE A 232 -23.66 -0.39 -6.86
CA ILE A 232 -23.67 1.07 -7.00
C ILE A 232 -23.70 1.49 -8.48
N GLU A 233 -23.05 0.73 -9.38
CA GLU A 233 -23.10 0.99 -10.84
C GLU A 233 -24.48 0.70 -11.47
N LYS A 234 -25.35 -0.04 -10.78
CA LYS A 234 -26.72 -0.36 -11.22
C LYS A 234 -27.82 0.55 -10.64
N LEU A 235 -27.45 1.52 -9.80
CA LEU A 235 -28.35 2.54 -9.23
C LEU A 235 -28.13 3.88 -9.92
#